data_AF-A0A9X3HTB9-F1
#
_entry.id   AF-A0A9X3HTB9-F1
#
_cell.length_a   1.000
_cell.length_b   1.000
_cell.length_c   1.000
_cell.angle_alpha   90.00
_cell.angle_beta   90.00
_cell.angle_gamma   90.00
#
_symmetry.space_group_name_H-M   'P 1'
#
loop_
_entity.id
_entity.type
_entity.pdbx_description
1 polymer ?
#
loop_
_entity_poly.entity_id
_entity_poly.type
_entity_poly.pdbx_seq_one_letter_code
_entity_poly.pdbx_strand_id
1 'polypeptide(L)' 'MNRKKKINQILKKKLKKQNAKLHKSNKPKYISKAEREKMELEQETEQSESGSEASSSQE' A
#
# COMPACT_ATOMS: atom_id res chain seq x y z
N MET A 1 17.85 -0.40 37.24
CA MET A 1 17.24 0.65 36.39
C MET A 1 16.21 1.43 37.18
N ASN A 2 16.33 2.75 37.25
CA ASN A 2 15.26 3.59 37.80
C ASN A 2 13.92 3.28 37.12
N ARG A 3 12.84 3.27 37.90
CA ARG A 3 11.46 2.96 37.45
C ARG A 3 11.09 3.70 36.16
N LYS A 4 11.45 4.98 36.06
CA LYS A 4 11.28 5.83 34.86
C LYS A 4 11.93 5.23 33.61
N LYS A 5 13.18 4.76 33.70
CA LYS A 5 13.91 4.13 32.58
C LYS A 5 13.23 2.82 32.14
N LYS A 6 12.75 2.01 33.09
CA LYS A 6 12.06 0.74 32.80
C LYS A 6 10.74 0.96 32.05
N ILE A 7 9.92 1.92 32.48
CA ILE A 7 8.66 2.28 31.81
C ILE A 7 8.92 2.72 30.37
N ASN A 8 9.87 3.63 30.16
CA ASN A 8 10.21 4.13 28.82
C ASN A 8 10.70 3.02 27.89
N GLN A 9 11.49 2.07 28.39
CA GLN A 9 11.92 0.93 27.60
C GLN A 9 10.76 0.01 27.20
N ILE A 10 9.80 -0.24 28.10
CA ILE A 10 8.61 -1.05 27.81
C ILE A 10 7.76 -0.37 26.74
N LEU A 11 7.52 0.94 26.86
CA LEU A 11 6.74 1.70 25.87
C LEU A 11 7.40 1.67 24.49
N LYS A 12 8.72 1.91 24.42
CA LYS A 12 9.49 1.82 23.17
C LYS A 12 9.43 0.42 22.55
N LYS A 13 9.51 -0.64 23.36
CA LYS A 13 9.39 -2.04 22.89
C LYS A 13 8.00 -2.31 22.31
N LYS A 14 6.93 -1.83 22.96
CA LYS A 14 5.55 -1.98 22.46
C LYS A 14 5.35 -1.23 21.14
N LEU A 15 5.81 0.02 21.05
CA LEU A 15 5.74 0.83 19.84
C LEU A 15 6.47 0.15 18.67
N LYS A 16 7.69 -0.35 18.89
CA LYS A 16 8.44 -1.09 17.86
C LYS A 16 7.70 -2.36 17.40
N LYS A 17 7.08 -3.11 18.32
CA LYS A 17 6.29 -4.31 17.97
C LYS A 17 5.04 -3.98 17.13
N GLN A 18 4.40 -2.84 17.39
CA GLN A 18 3.26 -2.37 16.61
C GLN A 18 3.70 -1.93 15.21
N ASN A 19 4.77 -1.13 15.12
CA ASN A 19 5.29 -0.65 13.84
C ASN A 19 5.88 -1.77 12.98
N ALA A 20 6.43 -2.83 13.59
CA ALA A 20 6.94 -3.99 12.87
C ALA A 20 5.88 -4.67 11.97
N LYS A 21 4.60 -4.61 12.37
CA LYS A 21 3.48 -5.18 11.61
C LYS A 21 2.98 -4.27 10.48
N LEU A 22 3.37 -2.98 10.49
CA LEU A 22 2.94 -1.98 9.53
C LEU A 22 3.94 -1.77 8.38
N HIS A 23 5.11 -2.42 8.44
CA HIS A 23 6.10 -2.35 7.37
C HIS A 23 5.65 -3.15 6.16
N LYS A 24 4.98 -2.47 5.23
CA LYS A 24 4.88 -2.93 3.84
C LYS A 24 6.25 -2.78 3.18
N SER A 25 6.74 -3.80 2.48
CA SER A 25 7.94 -3.68 1.66
C SER A 25 7.66 -2.69 0.53
N ASN A 26 8.54 -1.72 0.30
CA ASN A 26 8.49 -0.81 -0.86
C ASN A 26 8.73 -1.50 -2.21
N LYS A 27 8.89 -2.83 -2.20
CA LYS A 27 9.08 -3.61 -3.42
C LYS A 27 7.71 -3.99 -3.97
N PRO A 28 7.46 -3.83 -5.28
CA PRO A 28 6.27 -4.40 -5.88
C PRO A 28 6.29 -5.91 -5.64
N LYS A 29 5.15 -6.46 -5.26
CA LYS A 29 5.00 -7.91 -5.12
C LYS A 29 5.27 -8.54 -6.48
N TYR A 30 6.16 -9.53 -6.55
CA TYR A 30 6.32 -10.28 -7.79
C TYR A 30 5.03 -11.02 -8.07
N ILE A 31 4.47 -10.74 -9.24
CA ILE A 31 3.29 -11.38 -9.80
C ILE A 31 3.76 -12.26 -10.95
N SER A 32 3.12 -13.41 -11.14
CA SER A 32 3.45 -14.31 -12.24
C SER A 32 3.17 -13.66 -13.60
N LYS A 33 3.75 -14.18 -14.69
CA LYS A 33 3.52 -13.62 -16.05
C LYS A 33 2.04 -13.56 -16.41
N ALA A 34 1.29 -14.62 -16.10
CA ALA A 34 -0.15 -14.68 -16.35
C ALA A 34 -0.94 -13.64 -15.53
N GLU A 35 -0.57 -13.40 -14.27
CA GLU A 35 -1.21 -12.35 -13.45
C GLU A 35 -0.85 -10.94 -13.89
N ARG A 36 0.35 -10.75 -14.45
CA ARG A 36 0.76 -9.47 -15.03
C ARG A 36 -0.02 -9.14 -16.29
N GLU A 37 -0.17 -10.10 -17.21
CA GLU A 37 -0.99 -9.94 -18.42
C GLU A 37 -2.46 -9.67 -18.07
N LYS A 38 -2.99 -10.33 -17.04
CA LYS A 38 -4.35 -10.10 -16.55
C LYS A 38 -4.54 -8.70 -15.95
N MET A 39 -3.58 -8.20 -15.16
CA MET A 39 -3.66 -6.84 -14.61
C MET A 39 -3.42 -5.76 -15.66
N GLU A 40 -2.59 -6.01 -16.67
CA GLU A 40 -2.38 -5.07 -17.79
C GLU A 40 -3.65 -4.95 -18.63
N LEU A 41 -4.34 -6.06 -18.91
CA LEU A 41 -5.66 -6.06 -19.57
C LEU A 41 -6.73 -5.35 -18.72
N GLU A 42 -6.80 -5.62 -17.41
CA GLU A 42 -7.75 -4.95 -16.51
C GLU A 42 -7.45 -3.43 -16.40
N GLN A 43 -6.18 -3.03 -16.32
CA GLN A 43 -5.77 -1.62 -16.33
C GLN A 43 -6.07 -0.92 -17.65
N GLU A 44 -5.91 -1.59 -18.80
CA GLU A 44 -6.23 -1.04 -20.11
C GLU A 44 -7.75 -0.85 -20.26
N THR A 45 -8.56 -1.78 -19.71
CA THR A 45 -10.03 -1.62 -19.67
C THR A 45 -10.47 -0.47 -18.76
N GLU A 46 -9.90 -0.34 -17.55
CA GLU A 46 -10.24 0.75 -16.62
C GLU A 46 -9.78 2.14 -17.13
N GLN A 47 -8.62 2.22 -17.81
CA GLN A 47 -8.17 3.47 -18.43
C GLN A 47 -9.08 3.91 -19.59
N SER A 48 -9.62 2.96 -20.36
CA SER A 48 -10.55 3.29 -21.45
C SER A 48 -11.92 3.79 -20.98
N GLU A 49 -12.40 3.40 -19.80
CA GLU A 49 -13.64 3.92 -19.22
C GLU A 49 -13.45 5.31 -18.56
N SER A 50 -12.29 5.59 -17.96
CA SER A 50 -12.03 6.90 -17.33
C SER A 50 -11.79 8.05 -18.33
N GLY A 51 -11.54 7.73 -19.61
CA GLY A 51 -11.34 8.71 -20.68
C GLY A 51 -12.63 9.21 -21.35
N SER A 52 -13.77 8.53 -21.16
CA SER A 52 -15.02 8.88 -21.84
C SER A 52 -15.93 9.85 -21.08
N GLU A 53 -15.72 10.07 -19.78
CA GLU A 53 -16.60 10.97 -18.99
C GLU A 53 -16.22 12.46 -19.07
N ALA A 54 -15.04 12.81 -19.61
CA ALA A 54 -14.58 14.21 -19.67
C ALA A 54 -15.05 14.99 -20.92
N SER A 55 -15.79 14.37 -21.85
CA SER A 55 -16.12 14.97 -23.16
C SER A 55 -17.59 15.41 -23.34
N SER A 56 -18.52 15.17 -22.40
CA SER A 56 -19.95 15.43 -22.65
C SER A 56 -20.52 16.69 -22.01
N SER A 57 -19.70 17.55 -21.39
CA SER A 57 -20.16 18.76 -20.70
C SER A 57 -19.61 20.03 -21.35
N GLN A 58 -19.94 20.27 -22.61
CA GLN A 58 -19.98 21.61 -23.21
C GLN A 58 -20.62 21.53 -24.61
N GLU A 59 -21.94 21.72 -24.66
CA GLU A 59 -22.68 22.21 -25.83
C GLU A 59 -23.54 23.39 -25.38
#